data_AF-A0A7V9GA82-F1
#
_entry.id   AF-A0A7V9GA82-F1
#
_cell.length_a   1.000
_cell.length_b   1.000
_cell.length_c   1.000
_cell.angle_alpha   90.00
_cell.angle_beta   90.00
_cell.angle_gamma   90.00
#
_symmetry.space_group_name_H-M   'P 1'
#
loop_
_entity.id
_entity.type
_entity.pdbx_description
1 polymer ?
#
loop_
_entity_poly.entity_id
_entity_poly.type
_entity_poly.pdbx_seq_one_letter_code
_entity_poly.pdbx_strand_id
1 'polypeptide(L)' 'MKIVFMGTPLAAVPTLENLLNDKHEVVAVWTQPDRPAG' A
#
# COMPACT_ATOMS: atom_id res chain seq x y z
N MET A 1 6.63 -11.59 8.63
CA MET A 1 5.34 -11.22 9.28
C MET A 1 4.33 -10.96 8.18
N LYS A 2 3.09 -11.44 8.33
CA LYS A 2 2.01 -11.16 7.37
C LYS A 2 1.37 -9.81 7.65
N ILE A 3 1.20 -8.99 6.63
CA ILE A 3 0.73 -7.60 6.76
C ILE A 3 -0.33 -7.30 5.72
N VAL A 4 -1.37 -6.56 6.11
CA VAL A 4 -2.28 -5.88 5.18
C VAL A 4 -1.85 -4.42 5.12
N PHE A 5 -1.53 -3.93 3.93
CA PHE A 5 -1.17 -2.54 3.72
C PHE A 5 -2.42 -1.72 3.39
N MET A 6 -2.62 -0.58 4.07
CA MET A 6 -3.75 0.32 3.83
C MET A 6 -3.20 1.71 3.50
N GLY A 7 -3.27 2.10 2.23
CA GLY A 7 -2.68 3.35 1.74
C GLY A 7 -3.33 3.76 0.42
N THR A 8 -3.33 5.07 0.14
CA THR A 8 -4.02 5.64 -1.03
C THR A 8 -3.26 6.78 -1.70
N PRO A 9 -2.75 7.80 -0.99
CA PRO A 9 -2.05 8.87 -1.67
C PRO A 9 -0.72 8.37 -2.25
N LEU A 10 -0.20 9.09 -3.24
CA LEU A 10 1.15 8.86 -3.79
C LEU A 10 2.23 8.77 -2.70
N ALA A 11 2.09 9.53 -1.61
CA ALA A 11 2.98 9.48 -0.46
C ALA A 11 3.03 8.13 0.27
N ALA A 12 2.03 7.25 0.08
CA ALA A 12 2.00 5.92 0.68
C ALA A 12 2.81 4.88 -0.12
N VAL A 13 3.12 5.15 -1.39
CA VAL A 13 3.81 4.21 -2.29
C VAL A 13 5.22 3.84 -1.77
N PRO A 14 6.08 4.78 -1.32
CA PRO A 14 7.41 4.42 -0.83
C PRO A 14 7.37 3.48 0.38
N THR A 15 6.35 3.61 1.24
CA THR A 15 6.15 2.70 2.36
C THR A 15 5.78 1.29 1.89
N LEU A 16 4.89 1.17 0.90
CA LEU A 16 4.55 -0.13 0.32
C LEU A 16 5.77 -0.80 -0.34
N GLU A 17 6.57 -0.05 -1.11
CA GLU A 17 7.79 -0.55 -1.74
C GLU A 17 8.79 -1.08 -0.69
N ASN A 18 8.98 -0.35 0.40
CA ASN A 18 9.84 -0.81 1.49
C ASN A 18 9.32 -2.10 2.14
N LEU A 19 8.02 -2.21 2.36
CA LEU A 19 7.41 -3.42 2.92
C LEU A 19 7.55 -4.63 1.99
N LEU A 20 7.46 -4.42 0.66
CA LEU A 20 7.64 -5.48 -0.33
C LEU A 20 9.10 -5.92 -0.49
N ASN A 21 10.05 -5.02 -0.23
CA ASN A 21 11.49 -5.29 -0.31
C ASN A 21 12.07 -5.87 0.99
N ASP A 22 11.36 -5.75 2.11
CA ASP A 22 11.75 -6.36 3.39
C ASP A 22 11.23 -7.81 3.52
N LYS A 23 11.53 -8.49 4.63
CA LYS A 23 11.08 -9.86 4.92
C LYS A 23 9.61 -9.94 5.37
N HIS A 24 8.80 -8.96 4.98
CA HIS A 24 7.38 -8.91 5.25
C HIS A 24 6.60 -9.54 4.10
N GLU A 25 5.53 -10.24 4.43
CA GLU A 25 4.61 -10.81 3.44
C GLU A 25 3.38 -9.92 3.38
N VAL A 26 3.30 -9.04 2.37
CA VAL A 26 2.13 -8.21 2.13
C VAL A 26 1.05 -9.07 1.47
N VAL A 27 0.02 -9.45 2.24
CA VAL A 27 -1.01 -10.41 1.77
C VAL A 27 -2.21 -9.72 1.11
N ALA A 28 -2.38 -8.42 1.35
CA ALA A 28 -3.42 -7.62 0.73
C ALA A 28 -3.04 -6.13 0.75
N VAL A 29 -3.58 -5.39 -0.23
CA VAL A 29 -3.50 -3.93 -0.32
C VAL A 29 -4.91 -3.37 -0.35
N TRP A 30 -5.20 -2.43 0.55
CA TRP A 30 -6.43 -1.67 0.55
C TRP A 30 -6.14 -0.22 0.16
N THR A 31 -6.89 0.30 -0.81
CA THR A 31 -6.80 1.69 -1.29
C THR A 31 -8.19 2.30 -1.38
N GLN A 32 -8.30 3.63 -1.36
CA GLN A 32 -9.57 4.27 -1.69
C GLN A 32 -9.90 3.98 -3.16
N PRO A 33 -11.19 3.79 -3.47
CA PRO A 33 -11.65 3.69 -4.84
C PRO A 33 -11.27 4.93 -5.64
N ASP A 34 -11.03 4.75 -6.94
CA ASP A 34 -10.82 5.87 -7.85
C ASP A 34 -11.99 6.83 -7.76
N ARG A 35 -11.67 8.12 -7.58
CA ARG A 35 -12.65 9.21 -7.65
C ARG A 35 -12.32 10.07 -8.85
N PRO A 36 -13.33 10.66 -9.52
CA PRO A 36 -13.07 11.63 -10.58
C PRO A 36 -12.16 12.73 -10.05
N ALA A 37 -11.08 13.02 -10.76
CA ALA A 37 -10.27 14.19 -10.49
C ALA A 37 -10.97 15.40 -11.11
N GLY A 38 -11.37 16.35 -10.28
CA GLY A 38 -12.12 17.55 -10.67
C GLY A 38 -12.61 18.33 -9.48
#